data_AF-A0A1E1WU62-F1
#
_entry.id   AF-A0A1E1WU62-F1
#
_cell.length_a   1.000
_cell.length_b   1.000
_cell.length_c   1.000
_cell.angle_alpha   90.00
_cell.angle_beta   90.00
_cell.angle_gamma   90.00
#
_symmetry.space_group_name_H-M   'P 1'
#
loop_
_entity.id
_entity.type
_entity.pdbx_description
1 polymer ?
#
loop_
_entity_poly.entity_id
_entity_poly.type
_entity_poly.pdbx_seq_one_letter_code
_entity_poly.pdbx_strand_id
1 'polypeptide(L)'
;MNCVECSELSKYKCPTCVEPYCSVPCWKKHKSKPCAAPPPEPKTDLQEESITSYDFPTEDTVSPEKLSLLDQSADVKKCLENPHVRTILGILDKSPHPDELMQEYMLEPIFTEFVDACLKVVQPQGDKVG
;
A
#
# COMPACT_ATOMS: atom_id res chain seq x y z
N MET A 1 -30.90 -5.55 0.24
CA MET A 1 -31.18 -4.24 0.87
C MET A 1 -32.58 -3.84 0.49
N ASN A 2 -33.37 -3.39 1.47
CA ASN A 2 -34.79 -3.09 1.30
C ASN A 2 -35.00 -1.60 1.54
N CYS A 3 -35.97 -1.01 0.87
CA CYS A 3 -36.33 0.39 0.95
C CYS A 3 -36.69 0.77 2.39
N VAL A 4 -36.09 1.85 2.91
CA VAL A 4 -36.33 2.29 4.30
C VAL A 4 -37.75 2.80 4.55
N GLU A 5 -38.50 3.15 3.50
CA GLU A 5 -39.87 3.69 3.65
C GLU A 5 -40.97 2.63 3.45
N CYS A 6 -40.73 1.57 2.66
CA CYS A 6 -41.77 0.57 2.34
C CYS A 6 -41.31 -0.89 2.46
N SER A 7 -40.05 -1.14 2.82
CA SER A 7 -39.44 -2.48 2.97
C SER A 7 -39.44 -3.35 1.70
N GLU A 8 -39.75 -2.80 0.52
CA GLU A 8 -39.58 -3.48 -0.77
C GLU A 8 -38.11 -3.53 -1.22
N LEU A 9 -37.79 -4.33 -2.25
CA LEU A 9 -36.43 -4.40 -2.79
C LEU A 9 -35.95 -3.01 -3.26
N SER A 10 -34.83 -2.54 -2.74
CA SER A 10 -34.28 -1.22 -3.11
C SER A 10 -33.44 -1.29 -4.37
N LYS A 11 -33.60 -0.30 -5.26
CA LYS A 11 -32.77 -0.14 -6.46
C LYS A 11 -31.76 1.01 -6.34
N TYR A 12 -31.98 1.95 -5.42
CA TYR A 12 -31.21 3.18 -5.31
C TYR A 12 -30.82 3.45 -3.85
N LYS A 13 -29.87 4.38 -3.63
CA LYS A 13 -29.38 4.80 -2.30
C LYS A 13 -29.40 6.33 -2.17
N CYS A 14 -29.73 6.83 -0.98
CA CYS A 14 -29.75 8.27 -0.69
C CYS A 14 -28.32 8.86 -0.71
N PRO A 15 -28.07 10.02 -1.35
CA PRO A 15 -26.74 10.62 -1.38
C PRO A 15 -26.27 11.20 -0.03
N THR A 16 -27.17 11.38 0.94
CA THR A 16 -26.84 11.99 2.24
C THR A 16 -26.55 10.95 3.30
N CYS A 17 -27.43 9.95 3.46
CA CYS A 17 -27.30 8.91 4.49
C CYS A 17 -26.99 7.51 3.95
N VAL A 18 -26.90 7.35 2.62
CA VAL A 18 -26.65 6.06 1.93
C VAL A 18 -27.78 5.03 2.12
N GLU A 19 -28.90 5.41 2.76
CA GLU A 19 -30.02 4.51 2.99
C GLU A 19 -30.71 4.06 1.68
N PRO A 20 -31.08 2.78 1.58
CA PRO A 20 -31.71 2.20 0.40
C PRO A 20 -33.16 2.70 0.16
N TYR A 21 -33.53 2.97 -1.09
CA TYR A 21 -34.90 3.28 -1.50
C TYR A 21 -35.31 2.59 -2.82
N CYS A 22 -36.60 2.34 -3.02
CA CYS A 22 -37.10 1.67 -4.22
C CYS A 22 -37.50 2.63 -5.35
N SER A 23 -37.94 3.85 -5.02
CA SER A 23 -38.49 4.79 -6.01
C SER A 23 -38.45 6.26 -5.56
N VAL A 24 -38.62 7.20 -6.49
CA VAL A 24 -38.68 8.66 -6.23
C VAL A 24 -39.68 9.07 -5.15
N PRO A 25 -40.92 8.53 -5.05
CA PRO A 25 -41.82 8.87 -3.96
C PRO A 25 -41.29 8.45 -2.59
N CYS A 26 -40.61 7.30 -2.50
CA CYS A 26 -39.94 6.87 -1.27
C CYS A 26 -38.75 7.80 -0.93
N TRP A 27 -37.99 8.25 -1.93
CA TRP A 27 -36.92 9.23 -1.71
C TRP A 27 -37.45 10.57 -1.17
N LYS A 28 -38.57 11.08 -1.69
CA LYS A 28 -39.17 12.34 -1.19
C LYS A 28 -39.69 12.21 0.23
N LYS A 29 -40.32 11.08 0.58
CA LYS A 29 -40.75 10.79 1.97
C LYS A 29 -39.55 10.72 2.90
N HIS A 30 -38.51 9.99 2.51
CA HIS A 30 -37.25 9.91 3.27
C HIS A 30 -36.60 11.29 3.44
N LYS A 31 -36.45 12.09 2.36
CA LYS A 31 -35.84 13.44 2.39
C LYS A 31 -36.62 14.46 3.20
N SER A 32 -37.93 14.28 3.39
CA SER A 32 -38.73 15.15 4.27
C SER A 32 -38.37 14.99 5.75
N LYS A 33 -37.72 13.88 6.13
CA LYS A 33 -37.12 13.69 7.45
C LYS A 33 -35.63 14.07 7.34
N PRO A 34 -35.07 14.85 8.29
CA PRO A 34 -33.63 15.12 8.29
C PRO A 34 -32.88 13.81 8.53
N CYS A 35 -32.22 13.30 7.49
CA CYS A 35 -31.31 12.17 7.59
C CYS A 35 -29.88 12.68 7.80
N ALA A 36 -29.13 12.00 8.66
CA ALA A 36 -27.72 12.31 8.89
C ALA A 36 -26.84 11.42 8.02
N ALA A 37 -25.69 11.93 7.60
CA ALA A 37 -24.64 11.07 7.07
C ALA A 37 -24.28 10.03 8.14
N PRO A 38 -24.09 8.75 7.78
CA PRO A 38 -23.62 7.77 8.74
C PRO A 38 -22.34 8.31 9.39
N PRO A 39 -22.16 8.14 10.72
CA PRO A 39 -20.88 8.38 11.34
C PRO A 39 -19.81 7.66 10.50
N PRO A 40 -18.63 8.27 10.27
CA PRO A 40 -17.55 7.54 9.64
C PRO A 40 -17.40 6.25 10.44
N GLU A 41 -17.68 5.12 9.81
CA GLU A 41 -17.41 3.83 10.42
C GLU A 41 -15.97 3.93 10.93
N PRO A 42 -15.68 3.54 12.18
CA PRO A 42 -14.30 3.34 12.56
C PRO A 42 -13.78 2.43 11.47
N LYS A 43 -12.81 2.93 10.69
CA LYS A 43 -12.13 2.14 9.70
C LYS A 43 -11.61 0.97 10.51
N THR A 44 -12.33 -0.15 10.46
CA THR A 44 -11.88 -1.39 11.04
C THR A 44 -10.56 -1.57 10.36
N ASP A 45 -9.53 -1.43 11.18
CA ASP A 45 -8.14 -1.69 10.92
C ASP A 45 -8.09 -2.73 9.80
N LEU A 46 -7.96 -2.23 8.56
CA LEU A 46 -7.85 -3.07 7.40
C LEU A 46 -6.47 -3.64 7.59
N GLN A 47 -6.49 -4.80 8.22
CA GLN A 47 -5.51 -5.83 8.18
C GLN A 47 -4.11 -5.27 7.99
N GLU A 48 -3.37 -5.34 9.08
CA GLU A 48 -2.00 -5.85 9.09
C GLU A 48 -1.92 -7.19 8.30
N GLU A 49 -2.31 -7.18 7.03
CA GLU A 49 -1.96 -8.14 6.01
C GLU A 49 -0.47 -7.93 5.83
N SER A 50 0.29 -8.64 6.67
CA SER A 50 1.45 -9.40 6.25
C SER A 50 1.97 -8.93 4.88
N ILE A 51 2.78 -7.87 4.88
CA ILE A 51 3.57 -7.36 3.75
C ILE A 51 4.67 -8.40 3.42
N THR A 52 4.28 -9.66 3.24
CA THR A 52 5.23 -10.79 3.17
C THR A 52 4.88 -11.77 2.06
N SER A 53 3.81 -11.53 1.31
CA SER A 53 3.42 -12.34 0.17
C SER A 53 3.37 -11.46 -1.07
N TYR A 54 4.40 -11.54 -1.92
CA TYR A 54 4.35 -10.95 -3.25
C TYR A 54 3.21 -11.62 -4.04
N ASP A 55 2.27 -10.84 -4.59
CA ASP A 55 1.16 -11.39 -5.38
C ASP A 55 1.65 -12.08 -6.66
N PHE A 56 2.79 -11.64 -7.19
CA PHE A 56 3.39 -12.15 -8.44
C PHE A 56 4.91 -12.25 -8.31
N PRO A 57 5.44 -13.23 -7.56
CA PRO A 57 6.88 -13.38 -7.41
C PRO A 57 7.52 -13.89 -8.72
N THR A 58 8.63 -13.27 -9.09
CA THR A 58 9.50 -13.66 -10.21
C THR A 58 10.81 -14.26 -9.69
N GLU A 59 11.66 -14.78 -10.59
CA GLU A 59 13.00 -15.26 -10.23
C GLU A 59 13.87 -14.16 -9.59
N ASP A 60 13.64 -12.89 -9.94
CA ASP A 60 14.32 -11.72 -9.38
C ASP A 60 13.72 -11.24 -8.05
N THR A 61 12.60 -11.81 -7.60
CA THR A 61 11.96 -11.41 -6.35
C THR A 61 12.71 -12.00 -5.15
N VAL A 62 13.25 -11.13 -4.30
CA VAL A 62 13.98 -11.55 -3.10
C VAL A 62 13.00 -12.12 -2.07
N SER A 63 13.29 -13.33 -1.57
CA SER A 63 12.45 -13.97 -0.55
C SER A 63 12.49 -13.20 0.79
N PRO A 64 11.39 -13.18 1.56
CA PRO A 64 11.33 -12.46 2.83
C PRO A 64 12.37 -12.95 3.85
N GLU A 65 12.73 -14.23 3.81
CA GLU A 65 13.81 -14.79 4.64
C GLU A 65 15.16 -14.12 4.35
N LYS A 66 15.48 -13.88 3.07
CA LYS A 66 16.71 -13.18 2.67
C LYS A 66 16.65 -11.71 3.02
N LEU A 67 15.48 -11.08 2.90
CA LEU A 67 15.29 -9.68 3.32
C LEU A 67 15.52 -9.52 4.82
N SER A 68 15.13 -10.50 5.64
CA SER A 68 15.41 -10.47 7.09
C SER A 68 16.90 -10.50 7.43
N LEU A 69 17.78 -10.94 6.52
CA LEU A 69 19.23 -10.90 6.73
C LEU A 69 19.79 -9.48 6.63
N LEU A 70 19.10 -8.56 5.95
CA LEU A 70 19.51 -7.16 5.83
C LEU A 70 19.56 -6.48 7.20
N ASP A 71 18.65 -6.84 8.12
CA ASP A 71 18.69 -6.32 9.49
C ASP A 71 19.95 -6.76 10.25
N GLN A 72 20.55 -7.90 9.93
CA GLN A 72 21.78 -8.34 10.59
C GLN A 72 23.04 -7.68 10.00
N SER A 73 22.92 -7.01 8.85
CA SER A 73 24.05 -6.39 8.16
C SER A 73 24.40 -5.03 8.74
N ALA A 74 25.60 -4.93 9.32
CA ALA A 74 26.15 -3.66 9.81
C ALA A 74 26.38 -2.64 8.69
N ASP A 75 26.77 -3.10 7.49
CA ASP A 75 27.00 -2.24 6.33
C ASP A 75 25.68 -1.57 5.90
N VAL A 76 24.59 -2.34 5.80
CA VAL A 76 23.26 -1.82 5.45
C VAL A 76 22.77 -0.83 6.51
N LYS A 77 22.92 -1.17 7.80
CA LYS A 77 22.55 -0.28 8.91
C LYS A 77 23.29 1.05 8.86
N LYS A 78 24.59 1.01 8.56
CA LYS A 78 25.42 2.21 8.42
C LYS A 78 24.98 3.09 7.24
N CYS A 79 24.68 2.51 6.08
CA CYS A 79 24.12 3.27 4.95
C CYS A 79 22.78 3.92 5.31
N LEU A 80 21.94 3.22 6.08
CA LEU A 80 20.67 3.74 6.58
C LEU A 80 20.84 4.81 7.68
N GLU A 81 22.00 5.02 8.29
CA GLU A 81 22.21 6.17 9.19
C GLU A 81 22.12 7.51 8.43
N ASN A 82 22.38 7.49 7.11
CA ASN A 82 22.28 8.66 6.28
C ASN A 82 20.80 9.05 6.02
N PRO A 83 20.35 10.25 6.44
CA PRO A 83 18.97 10.69 6.25
C PRO A 83 18.57 10.81 4.76
N HIS A 84 19.53 11.06 3.87
CA HIS A 84 19.24 11.16 2.43
C HIS A 84 18.86 9.80 1.84
N VAL A 85 19.52 8.72 2.25
CA VAL A 85 19.17 7.36 1.81
C VAL A 85 17.75 7.00 2.25
N ARG A 86 17.37 7.29 3.51
CA ARG A 86 15.99 7.09 3.99
C ARG A 86 14.97 7.92 3.21
N THR A 87 15.34 9.15 2.84
CA THR A 87 14.48 10.02 2.05
C THR A 87 14.24 9.44 0.67
N ILE A 88 15.31 9.01 -0.02
CA ILE A 88 15.25 8.35 -1.33
C ILE A 88 14.35 7.12 -1.28
N LEU A 89 14.58 6.22 -0.31
CA LEU A 89 13.76 5.01 -0.14
C LEU A 89 12.28 5.33 0.10
N GLY A 90 12.01 6.34 0.94
CA GLY A 90 10.64 6.77 1.21
C GLY A 90 9.93 7.43 0.03
N ILE A 91 10.68 8.08 -0.87
CA ILE A 91 10.14 8.61 -2.13
C ILE A 91 9.88 7.46 -3.10
N LEU A 92 10.83 6.54 -3.25
CA LEU A 92 10.74 5.40 -4.16
C LEU A 92 9.53 4.51 -3.82
N ASP A 93 9.36 4.17 -2.54
CA ASP A 93 8.25 3.36 -2.02
C ASP A 93 6.86 3.98 -2.27
N LYS A 94 6.78 5.30 -2.27
CA LYS A 94 5.51 6.05 -2.45
C LYS A 94 5.29 6.51 -3.89
N SER A 95 6.25 6.28 -4.79
CA SER A 95 6.20 6.82 -6.15
C SER A 95 5.22 6.05 -7.03
N PRO A 96 4.43 6.73 -7.87
CA PRO A 96 3.67 6.09 -8.94
C PRO A 96 4.58 5.60 -10.10
N HIS A 97 5.81 6.11 -10.19
CA HIS A 97 6.80 5.80 -11.24
C HIS A 97 8.16 5.46 -10.59
N PRO A 98 8.27 4.31 -9.90
CA PRO A 98 9.49 3.93 -9.19
C PRO A 98 10.64 3.56 -10.15
N ASP A 99 10.32 3.15 -11.37
CA ASP A 99 11.26 2.78 -12.43
C ASP A 99 12.08 3.98 -12.93
N GLU A 100 11.44 5.13 -13.18
CA GLU A 100 12.12 6.37 -13.57
C GLU A 100 13.03 6.88 -12.45
N LEU A 101 12.50 6.90 -11.21
CA LEU A 101 13.27 7.33 -10.04
C LEU A 101 14.44 6.38 -9.73
N MET A 102 14.27 5.09 -9.94
CA MET A 102 15.34 4.13 -9.77
C MET A 102 16.53 4.47 -10.68
N GLN A 103 16.27 4.85 -11.93
CA GLN A 103 17.33 5.24 -12.86
C GLN A 103 18.07 6.50 -12.41
N GLU A 104 17.35 7.48 -11.87
CA GLU A 104 17.94 8.71 -11.34
C GLU A 104 18.80 8.43 -10.10
N TYR A 105 18.26 7.70 -9.12
CA TYR A 105 18.96 7.43 -7.87
C TYR A 105 20.12 6.46 -8.03
N MET A 106 20.12 5.60 -9.06
CA MET A 106 21.29 4.77 -9.41
C MET A 106 22.53 5.59 -9.81
N LEU A 107 22.39 6.90 -10.06
CA LEU A 107 23.52 7.81 -10.29
C LEU A 107 24.07 8.41 -8.98
N GLU A 108 23.30 8.33 -7.89
CA GLU A 108 23.67 8.91 -6.60
C GLU A 108 24.57 7.95 -5.80
N PRO A 109 25.80 8.36 -5.41
CA PRO A 109 26.76 7.46 -4.77
C PRO A 109 26.27 6.93 -3.42
N ILE A 110 25.46 7.70 -2.70
CA ILE A 110 24.90 7.30 -1.41
C ILE A 110 23.86 6.18 -1.54
N PHE A 111 23.16 6.13 -2.68
CA PHE A 111 22.13 5.13 -2.93
C PHE A 111 22.74 3.87 -3.52
N THR A 112 23.72 4.00 -4.42
CA THR A 112 24.47 2.85 -4.95
C THR A 112 25.23 2.12 -3.85
N GLU A 113 25.87 2.83 -2.91
CA GLU A 113 26.52 2.21 -1.75
C GLU A 113 25.53 1.36 -0.92
N PHE A 114 24.32 1.86 -0.70
CA PHE A 114 23.26 1.12 -0.01
C PHE A 114 22.80 -0.11 -0.80
N VAL A 115 22.61 0.02 -2.11
CA VAL A 115 22.17 -1.09 -2.98
C VAL A 115 23.23 -2.18 -3.03
N ASP A 116 24.50 -1.82 -3.18
CA ASP A 116 25.62 -2.76 -3.16
C ASP A 116 25.69 -3.53 -1.83
N ALA A 117 25.51 -2.82 -0.71
CA ALA A 117 25.45 -3.43 0.62
C ALA A 117 24.27 -4.43 0.74
N CYS A 118 23.11 -4.11 0.15
CA CYS A 118 21.96 -5.02 0.12
C CYS A 118 22.22 -6.24 -0.76
N LEU A 119 22.73 -6.04 -1.98
CA LEU A 119 23.03 -7.11 -2.94
C LEU A 119 24.05 -8.10 -2.37
N LYS A 120 25.08 -7.62 -1.68
CA LYS A 120 26.07 -8.47 -0.99
C LYS A 120 25.45 -9.45 0.03
N VAL A 121 24.28 -9.11 0.59
CA VAL A 121 23.57 -9.94 1.57
C VAL A 121 22.59 -10.89 0.88
N VAL A 122 21.85 -10.42 -0.14
CA VAL A 122 20.74 -11.17 -0.74
C VAL A 122 21.16 -12.05 -1.93
N GLN A 123 22.27 -11.73 -2.58
CA GLN A 123 22.79 -12.53 -3.70
C GLN A 123 23.30 -13.89 -3.18
N PRO A 124 22.95 -15.01 -3.85
CA PRO A 124 23.54 -16.30 -3.54
C PRO A 124 25.05 -16.25 -3.83
N GLN A 125 25.89 -16.77 -2.94
CA GLN A 125 27.36 -16.78 -3.09
C GLN A 125 27.87 -17.72 -4.21
N GLY A 126 27.07 -17.97 -5.25
CA GLY A 126 27.31 -18.95 -6.32
C GLY A 126 27.75 -18.37 -7.66
N ASP A 127 27.53 -17.08 -7.94
CA ASP A 127 27.89 -16.50 -9.24
C ASP A 127 29.16 -15.66 -9.17
N LYS A 128 30.29 -16.34 -8.96
CA LYS A 128 31.51 -15.89 -9.61
C LYS A 128 31.41 -16.30 -11.07
N VAL A 129 30.81 -15.44 -11.90
CA VAL A 129 30.96 -15.58 -13.36
C VAL A 129 32.44 -15.34 -13.67
N GLY A 130 33.11 -16.40 -14.13
CA GLY A 130 34.46 -16.37 -14.66
C GLY A 130 34.47 -15.97 -16.13
#